data_AF-A0A8E2EV86-F1
#
_entry.id   AF-A0A8E2EV86-F1
#
_cell.length_a   1.000
_cell.length_b   1.000
_cell.length_c   1.000
_cell.angle_alpha   90.00
_cell.angle_beta   90.00
_cell.angle_gamma   90.00
#
_symmetry.space_group_name_H-M   'P 1'
#
loop_
_entity.id
_entity.type
_entity.pdbx_description
1 polymer ?
#
loop_
_entity_poly.entity_id
_entity_poly.type
_entity_poly.pdbx_seq_one_letter_code
_entity_poly.pdbx_strand_id
1 'polypeptide(L)'
;MSERVALQMDIRNLPSNILSTTGLAQTLLEVISTDNASPVAIGWEKGDTASYMSQNSGGQTASLICLALGSLYPKERCGMILYELSHKLLPSDQHNSSIVQLPDVSSCLEEKLNCLGFGNHLASQVTRLRQCFFKASSPVPRHLVNTPTEETMQEFLINLQHALQDENVVLHYCGTKSAGILVSVALCLCPEDVRVEVEGEVILKAHRDTIIFSIREGEEHSYSTFHIESKIDAHSTYFQKHHVHIEGIDGQNTKLKFSWTGWLSSYLEIILARVGLNIQNEIHLAVANLIASLAENLTGNDWCSISMAGRRRIHYTYFHTAYLHGEFLSDEEVDPPLVCRSNDFSTIFPMTLQYPHVKYPWVVEYILAGGKLPFGSDCYSAIICTRPPKEAAERLKRSTAAVSIIARHDQIIPSSLGEHNAFRMTLRPDFVEGIQVLLRSTIHLSTETRDVNFLDMHLGYPGPSRSYECQHSYWHGFRATDSNISVIATSVLSPTPKRKDTIGVTLTHRNKEAQFLYCDAGAPALYQCDCCLTCAIEQAQNEGIRVVIGNST
;
A
#
# COMPACT_ATOMS: atom_id res chain seq x y z
N MET A 1 -8.68 32.04 -40.84
CA MET A 1 -8.48 30.59 -41.01
C MET A 1 -7.21 30.23 -40.27
N SER A 2 -7.34 29.73 -39.05
CA SER A 2 -6.22 29.33 -38.18
C SER A 2 -6.06 27.82 -38.33
N GLU A 3 -4.92 27.40 -38.87
CA GLU A 3 -4.55 25.99 -38.98
C GLU A 3 -4.41 25.41 -37.57
N ARG A 4 -5.31 24.47 -37.23
CA ARG A 4 -5.18 23.63 -36.04
C ARG A 4 -3.98 22.70 -36.26
N VAL A 5 -2.85 23.03 -35.65
CA VAL A 5 -1.71 22.12 -35.53
C VAL A 5 -2.15 20.98 -34.60
N ALA A 6 -2.39 19.81 -35.17
CA ALA A 6 -2.56 18.59 -34.39
C ALA A 6 -1.20 18.21 -33.78
N LEU A 7 -0.95 18.61 -32.53
CA LEU A 7 0.17 18.14 -31.74
C LEU A 7 -0.09 16.69 -31.32
N GLN A 8 0.16 15.76 -32.24
CA GLN A 8 0.18 14.34 -31.96
C GLN A 8 1.55 14.00 -31.39
N MET A 9 1.75 14.26 -30.10
CA MET A 9 2.93 13.81 -29.36
C MET A 9 2.77 12.29 -29.15
N ASP A 10 3.72 11.50 -29.65
CA ASP A 10 3.67 10.04 -29.57
C ASP A 10 4.04 9.58 -28.15
N ILE A 11 3.05 9.61 -27.25
CA ILE A 11 3.17 9.28 -25.81
C ILE A 11 2.94 7.78 -25.56
N ARG A 12 2.81 6.95 -26.61
CA ARG A 12 2.49 5.51 -26.47
C ARG A 12 3.53 4.68 -25.72
N ASN A 13 4.70 5.23 -25.41
CA ASN A 13 5.83 4.50 -24.83
C ASN A 13 6.32 5.02 -23.46
N LEU A 14 5.56 5.85 -22.73
CA LEU A 14 5.89 6.07 -21.32
C LEU A 14 5.64 4.76 -20.54
N PRO A 15 6.65 4.17 -19.87
CA PRO A 15 6.49 2.90 -19.17
C PRO A 15 5.42 3.06 -18.09
N SER A 16 4.36 2.24 -18.21
CA SER A 16 3.20 2.13 -17.31
C SER A 16 3.52 1.66 -15.89
N ASN A 17 4.80 1.61 -15.52
CA ASN A 17 5.32 0.90 -14.36
C ASN A 17 6.14 1.83 -13.45
N ILE A 18 5.78 3.11 -13.37
CA ILE A 18 6.34 4.06 -12.41
C ILE A 18 5.20 5.01 -12.02
N LEU A 19 4.83 5.04 -10.73
CA LEU A 19 3.66 5.71 -10.12
C LEU A 19 2.38 4.87 -10.01
N SER A 20 2.50 3.57 -9.70
CA SER A 20 1.41 2.78 -9.12
C SER A 20 1.44 2.83 -7.59
N THR A 21 1.20 4.02 -7.02
CA THR A 21 0.69 4.18 -5.66
C THR A 21 -0.52 5.10 -5.73
N THR A 22 -1.66 4.45 -5.94
CA THR A 22 -3.02 5.00 -5.97
C THR A 22 -3.31 5.81 -4.70
N GLY A 23 -3.59 7.10 -4.87
CA GLY A 23 -4.07 8.03 -3.83
C GLY A 23 -3.84 9.52 -4.18
N LEU A 24 -2.72 9.83 -4.84
CA LEU A 24 -2.16 11.19 -4.86
C LEU A 24 -2.93 12.24 -5.68
N ALA A 25 -3.54 11.87 -6.80
CA ALA A 25 -4.34 12.79 -7.63
C ALA A 25 -5.84 12.76 -7.31
N GLN A 26 -6.28 11.71 -6.61
CA GLN A 26 -7.69 11.49 -6.32
C GLN A 26 -8.18 12.42 -5.20
N THR A 27 -7.36 12.68 -4.18
CA THR A 27 -7.74 13.58 -3.07
C THR A 27 -7.91 15.03 -3.50
N LEU A 28 -7.12 15.53 -4.46
CA LEU A 28 -7.29 16.86 -5.04
C LEU A 28 -8.50 16.93 -5.99
N LEU A 29 -8.72 15.87 -6.80
CA LEU A 29 -9.94 15.72 -7.61
C LEU A 29 -11.21 15.53 -6.77
N GLU A 30 -11.09 14.98 -5.57
CA GLU A 30 -12.18 14.85 -4.60
C GLU A 30 -12.45 16.18 -3.89
N VAL A 31 -11.43 17.00 -3.59
CA VAL A 31 -11.65 18.40 -3.15
C VAL A 31 -12.41 19.20 -4.22
N ILE A 32 -12.05 19.03 -5.49
CA ILE A 32 -12.74 19.61 -6.66
C ILE A 32 -14.16 19.02 -6.83
N SER A 33 -14.36 17.74 -6.52
CA SER A 33 -15.66 17.07 -6.52
C SER A 33 -16.55 17.48 -5.33
N THR A 34 -15.97 17.82 -4.18
CA THR A 34 -16.70 18.31 -3.00
C THR A 34 -17.05 19.79 -3.13
N ASP A 35 -16.26 20.57 -3.88
CA ASP A 35 -16.55 21.96 -4.24
C ASP A 35 -17.08 22.08 -5.68
N ASN A 36 -18.19 21.41 -6.02
CA ASN A 36 -19.06 21.65 -7.20
C ASN A 36 -18.38 21.82 -8.60
N ALA A 37 -17.11 21.49 -8.79
CA ALA A 37 -16.41 21.70 -10.05
C ALA A 37 -16.53 20.43 -10.89
N SER A 38 -17.61 20.34 -11.66
CA SER A 38 -17.80 19.28 -12.66
C SER A 38 -16.63 19.26 -13.69
N PRO A 39 -16.35 18.14 -14.37
CA PRO A 39 -15.42 18.10 -15.52
C PRO A 39 -15.77 19.11 -16.63
N VAL A 40 -17.03 19.58 -16.66
CA VAL A 40 -17.51 20.66 -17.54
C VAL A 40 -17.00 22.04 -17.08
N ALA A 41 -16.74 22.24 -15.78
CA ALA A 41 -16.25 23.49 -15.21
C ALA A 41 -14.75 23.73 -15.46
N ILE A 42 -13.95 22.67 -15.67
CA ILE A 42 -12.52 22.78 -16.03
C ILE A 42 -12.33 22.92 -17.56
N GLY A 43 -13.43 22.91 -18.33
CA GLY A 43 -13.40 23.13 -19.78
C GLY A 43 -12.64 22.04 -20.55
N TRP A 44 -12.65 20.80 -20.06
CA TRP A 44 -12.00 19.68 -20.75
C TRP A 44 -12.83 19.24 -21.94
N GLU A 45 -12.38 19.56 -23.14
CA GLU A 45 -12.96 19.03 -24.37
C GLU A 45 -12.45 17.61 -24.60
N LYS A 46 -13.34 16.69 -24.97
CA LYS A 46 -12.97 15.31 -25.30
C LYS A 46 -11.91 15.31 -26.40
N GLY A 47 -10.72 14.80 -26.10
CA GLY A 47 -9.59 14.74 -27.02
C GLY A 47 -8.59 15.89 -26.90
N ASP A 48 -8.75 16.78 -25.93
CA ASP A 48 -7.73 17.78 -25.60
C ASP A 48 -6.61 17.21 -24.70
N THR A 49 -5.50 17.96 -24.57
CA THR A 49 -4.31 17.54 -23.81
C THR A 49 -4.62 17.26 -22.34
N ALA A 50 -5.47 18.06 -21.69
CA ALA A 50 -5.82 17.89 -20.28
C ALA A 50 -6.66 16.62 -20.06
N SER A 51 -7.66 16.40 -20.92
CA SER A 51 -8.49 15.19 -20.95
C SER A 51 -7.62 13.95 -21.17
N TYR A 52 -6.64 14.00 -22.07
CA TYR A 52 -5.70 12.89 -22.26
C TYR A 52 -4.85 12.62 -21.01
N MET A 53 -4.26 13.68 -20.43
CA MET A 53 -3.42 13.56 -19.24
C MET A 53 -4.21 13.08 -18.00
N SER A 54 -5.51 13.37 -17.93
CA SER A 54 -6.36 12.95 -16.82
C SER A 54 -6.62 11.43 -16.76
N GLN A 55 -6.31 10.68 -17.82
CA GLN A 55 -6.67 9.26 -17.95
C GLN A 55 -5.82 8.32 -17.09
N ASN A 56 -4.64 8.76 -16.63
CA ASN A 56 -3.77 7.95 -15.79
C ASN A 56 -3.05 8.81 -14.73
N SER A 57 -2.55 8.16 -13.68
CA SER A 57 -1.89 8.83 -12.55
C SER A 57 -0.65 9.62 -12.97
N GLY A 58 0.13 9.10 -13.93
CA GLY A 58 1.31 9.78 -14.46
C GLY A 58 0.98 11.09 -15.16
N GLY A 59 -0.04 11.10 -16.02
CA GLY A 59 -0.52 12.29 -16.71
C GLY A 59 -1.14 13.29 -15.75
N GLN A 60 -1.88 12.84 -14.74
CA GLN A 60 -2.41 13.71 -13.67
C GLN A 60 -1.26 14.38 -12.90
N THR A 61 -0.23 13.62 -12.53
CA THR A 61 0.95 14.14 -11.83
C THR A 61 1.70 15.15 -12.69
N ALA A 62 1.97 14.82 -13.97
CA ALA A 62 2.60 15.73 -14.92
C ALA A 62 1.79 17.03 -15.10
N SER A 63 0.46 16.93 -15.09
CA SER A 63 -0.44 18.09 -15.17
C SER A 63 -0.32 19.00 -13.95
N LEU A 64 -0.25 18.44 -12.74
CA LEU A 64 -0.04 19.20 -11.51
C LEU A 64 1.35 19.84 -11.46
N ILE A 65 2.39 19.14 -11.95
CA ILE A 65 3.73 19.72 -12.11
C ILE A 65 3.69 20.91 -13.08
N CYS A 66 3.01 20.78 -14.23
CA CYS A 66 2.86 21.87 -15.19
C CYS A 66 2.13 23.08 -14.60
N LEU A 67 1.05 22.84 -13.83
CA LEU A 67 0.34 23.89 -13.10
C LEU A 67 1.27 24.62 -12.12
N ALA A 68 1.99 23.87 -11.28
CA ALA A 68 2.89 24.43 -10.28
C ALA A 68 4.04 25.21 -10.93
N LEU A 69 4.69 24.63 -11.95
CA LEU A 69 5.79 25.29 -12.65
C LEU A 69 5.33 26.52 -13.44
N GLY A 70 4.21 26.43 -14.16
CA GLY A 70 3.64 27.58 -14.89
C GLY A 70 3.29 28.75 -13.95
N SER A 71 2.76 28.43 -12.76
CA SER A 71 2.46 29.43 -11.73
C SER A 71 3.72 30.10 -11.13
N LEU A 72 4.89 29.46 -11.22
CA LEU A 72 6.13 29.88 -10.58
C LEU A 72 7.16 30.48 -11.54
N TYR A 73 7.15 30.05 -12.80
CA TYR A 73 8.17 30.37 -13.80
C TYR A 73 7.54 30.94 -15.07
N PRO A 74 8.24 31.87 -15.75
CA PRO A 74 7.93 32.19 -17.14
C PRO A 74 7.91 30.95 -18.02
N LYS A 75 7.06 30.98 -19.04
CA LYS A 75 6.82 29.88 -19.98
C LYS A 75 8.10 29.22 -20.48
N GLU A 76 9.08 30.02 -20.90
CA GLU A 76 10.34 29.53 -21.47
C GLU A 76 11.14 28.71 -20.44
N ARG A 77 11.20 29.20 -19.19
CA ARG A 77 11.92 28.54 -18.09
C ARG A 77 11.22 27.26 -17.64
N CYS A 78 9.89 27.26 -17.63
CA CYS A 78 9.12 26.04 -17.38
C CYS A 78 9.43 24.96 -18.41
N GLY A 79 9.49 25.33 -19.69
CA GLY A 79 9.89 24.43 -20.77
C GLY A 79 11.29 23.84 -20.60
N MET A 80 12.26 24.66 -20.18
CA MET A 80 13.62 24.20 -19.86
C MET A 80 13.63 23.18 -18.72
N ILE A 81 12.92 23.44 -17.62
CA ILE A 81 12.83 22.51 -16.48
C ILE A 81 12.25 21.17 -16.93
N LEU A 82 11.14 21.19 -17.66
CA LEU A 82 10.48 19.97 -18.16
C LEU A 82 11.36 19.20 -19.14
N TYR A 83 12.08 19.90 -20.02
CA TYR A 83 13.00 19.30 -20.99
C TYR A 83 14.18 18.59 -20.29
N GLU A 84 14.79 19.24 -19.31
CA GLU A 84 15.90 18.63 -18.54
C GLU A 84 15.42 17.46 -17.68
N LEU A 85 14.22 17.55 -17.09
CA LEU A 85 13.60 16.44 -16.37
C LEU A 85 13.36 15.24 -17.29
N SER A 86 12.84 15.46 -18.50
CA SER A 86 12.61 14.35 -19.44
C SER A 86 13.93 13.67 -19.82
N HIS A 87 15.02 14.44 -19.97
CA HIS A 87 16.33 13.89 -20.31
C HIS A 87 16.94 13.06 -19.17
N LYS A 88 16.70 13.45 -17.92
CA LYS A 88 17.23 12.76 -16.73
C LYS A 88 16.40 11.55 -16.31
N LEU A 89 15.08 11.59 -16.54
CA LEU A 89 14.15 10.56 -16.06
C LEU A 89 13.81 9.50 -17.10
N LEU A 90 13.85 9.83 -18.39
CA LEU A 90 13.45 8.92 -19.46
C LEU A 90 14.66 8.31 -20.17
N PRO A 91 14.56 7.08 -20.69
CA PRO A 91 15.51 6.51 -21.63
C PRO A 91 15.70 7.39 -22.87
N SER A 92 16.90 7.37 -23.48
CA SER A 92 17.25 8.23 -24.62
C SER A 92 16.39 8.03 -25.87
N ASP A 93 15.81 6.85 -26.05
CA ASP A 93 14.87 6.52 -27.14
C ASP A 93 13.46 7.10 -26.92
N GLN A 94 13.20 7.67 -25.74
CA GLN A 94 11.93 8.28 -25.36
C GLN A 94 12.00 9.81 -25.25
N HIS A 95 13.14 10.41 -25.62
CA HIS A 95 13.35 11.87 -25.64
C HIS A 95 12.68 12.52 -26.85
N ASN A 96 11.37 12.32 -27.00
CA ASN A 96 10.61 12.70 -28.20
C ASN A 96 10.11 14.16 -28.16
N SER A 97 10.21 14.82 -27.00
CA SER A 97 9.68 16.18 -26.81
C SER A 97 10.74 17.24 -27.06
N SER A 98 10.42 18.20 -27.93
CA SER A 98 11.27 19.38 -28.13
C SER A 98 11.13 20.40 -27.01
N ILE A 99 12.21 21.15 -26.79
CA ILE A 99 12.29 22.28 -25.85
C ILE A 99 11.27 23.40 -26.15
N VAL A 100 10.72 23.44 -27.38
CA VAL A 100 9.72 24.42 -27.81
C VAL A 100 8.29 23.93 -27.52
N GLN A 101 8.03 22.63 -27.62
CA GLN A 101 6.69 22.05 -27.41
C GLN A 101 6.31 21.94 -25.93
N LEU A 102 7.26 21.60 -25.06
CA LEU A 102 7.00 21.46 -23.62
C LEU A 102 6.48 22.75 -22.95
N PRO A 103 7.01 23.96 -23.25
CA PRO A 103 6.43 25.20 -22.76
C PRO A 103 4.96 25.38 -23.18
N ASP A 104 4.61 25.07 -24.44
CA ASP A 104 3.24 25.21 -24.94
C ASP A 104 2.27 24.26 -24.22
N VAL A 105 2.68 23.00 -24.03
CA VAL A 105 1.92 22.01 -23.28
C VAL A 105 1.72 22.46 -21.84
N SER A 106 2.79 22.94 -21.18
CA SER A 106 2.71 23.40 -19.80
C SER A 106 1.77 24.59 -19.63
N SER A 107 1.86 25.61 -20.50
CA SER A 107 0.97 26.77 -20.46
C SER A 107 -0.50 26.37 -20.71
N CYS A 108 -0.75 25.44 -21.63
CA CYS A 108 -2.10 24.93 -21.89
C CYS A 108 -2.68 24.22 -20.65
N LEU A 109 -1.88 23.40 -19.98
CA LEU A 109 -2.30 22.68 -18.77
C LEU A 109 -2.47 23.65 -17.58
N GLU A 110 -1.55 24.59 -17.40
CA GLU A 110 -1.65 25.63 -16.38
C GLU A 110 -2.93 26.44 -16.55
N GLU A 111 -3.23 26.96 -17.74
CA GLU A 111 -4.42 27.77 -18.00
C GLU A 111 -5.70 27.02 -17.63
N LYS A 112 -5.77 25.72 -17.97
CA LYS A 112 -6.93 24.88 -17.66
C LYS A 112 -7.04 24.52 -16.18
N LEU A 113 -5.92 24.29 -15.52
CA LEU A 113 -5.86 23.88 -14.12
C LEU A 113 -5.73 25.07 -13.17
N ASN A 114 -5.70 26.30 -13.67
CA ASN A 114 -5.57 27.49 -12.84
C ASN A 114 -6.72 27.64 -11.84
N CYS A 115 -7.89 27.06 -12.15
CA CYS A 115 -9.02 26.99 -11.22
C CYS A 115 -8.71 26.22 -9.92
N LEU A 116 -7.69 25.36 -9.92
CA LEU A 116 -7.21 24.67 -8.71
C LEU A 116 -6.52 25.63 -7.73
N GLY A 117 -6.13 26.82 -8.20
CA GLY A 117 -5.65 27.89 -7.35
C GLY A 117 -4.32 27.57 -6.65
N PHE A 118 -3.31 27.10 -7.40
CA PHE A 118 -1.99 26.83 -6.82
C PHE A 118 -1.41 28.04 -6.08
N GLY A 119 -1.65 29.27 -6.56
CA GLY A 119 -1.27 30.50 -5.86
C GLY A 119 -1.92 30.63 -4.47
N ASN A 120 -3.19 30.23 -4.32
CA ASN A 120 -3.87 30.21 -3.01
C ASN A 120 -3.31 29.13 -2.10
N HIS A 121 -3.02 27.94 -2.65
CA HIS A 121 -2.35 26.87 -1.92
C HIS A 121 -0.97 27.32 -1.41
N LEU A 122 -0.16 27.94 -2.27
CA LEU A 122 1.14 28.51 -1.92
C LEU A 122 1.02 29.56 -0.80
N ALA A 123 0.11 30.52 -0.95
CA ALA A 123 -0.12 31.55 0.05
C ALA A 123 -0.52 30.97 1.41
N SER A 124 -1.36 29.92 1.40
CA SER A 124 -1.79 29.21 2.61
C SER A 124 -0.61 28.53 3.32
N GLN A 125 0.20 27.74 2.61
CA GLN A 125 1.35 27.06 3.22
C GLN A 125 2.42 28.04 3.70
N VAL A 126 2.72 29.09 2.93
CA VAL A 126 3.65 30.14 3.36
C VAL A 126 3.15 30.84 4.62
N THR A 127 1.85 31.12 4.71
CA THR A 127 1.27 31.74 5.91
C THR A 127 1.42 30.83 7.12
N ARG A 128 1.17 29.53 6.97
CA ARG A 128 1.39 28.53 8.02
C ARG A 128 2.84 28.51 8.49
N LEU A 129 3.81 28.48 7.57
CA LEU A 129 5.23 28.53 7.92
C LEU A 129 5.59 29.81 8.69
N ARG A 130 5.13 30.98 8.22
CA ARG A 130 5.36 32.27 8.90
C ARG A 130 4.79 32.29 10.32
N GLN A 131 3.59 31.74 10.52
CA GLN A 131 2.98 31.63 11.84
C GLN A 131 3.82 30.79 12.80
N CYS A 132 4.48 29.73 12.32
CA CYS A 132 5.37 28.92 13.13
C CYS A 132 6.61 29.70 13.57
N PHE A 133 7.25 30.47 12.69
CA PHE A 133 8.35 31.38 13.07
C PHE A 133 7.90 32.41 14.11
N PHE A 134 6.72 33.02 13.93
CA PHE A 134 6.19 33.97 14.90
C PHE A 134 5.93 33.34 16.27
N LYS A 135 5.39 32.11 16.31
CA LYS A 135 5.18 31.36 17.57
C LYS A 135 6.50 30.99 18.25
N ALA A 136 7.52 30.63 17.48
CA ALA A 136 8.87 30.34 17.97
C ALA A 136 9.64 31.60 18.43
N SER A 137 9.08 32.80 18.24
CA SER A 137 9.77 34.08 18.46
C SER A 137 11.04 34.26 17.62
N SER A 138 11.13 33.54 16.49
CA SER A 138 12.22 33.63 15.51
C SER A 138 11.83 34.59 14.38
N PRO A 139 12.79 35.34 13.80
CA PRO A 139 12.48 36.19 12.66
C PRO A 139 12.09 35.35 11.44
N VAL A 140 11.14 35.84 10.65
CA VAL A 140 10.71 35.15 9.43
C VAL A 140 11.79 35.29 8.35
N PRO A 141 12.34 34.19 7.80
CA PRO A 141 13.34 34.25 6.76
C PRO A 141 12.79 34.95 5.50
N ARG A 142 13.51 35.96 4.99
CA ARG A 142 13.07 36.76 3.82
C ARG A 142 13.02 35.92 2.55
N HIS A 143 13.91 34.94 2.46
CA HIS A 143 14.09 34.05 1.32
C HIS A 143 13.17 32.83 1.32
N LEU A 144 12.25 32.73 2.28
CA LEU A 144 11.29 31.63 2.40
C LEU A 144 10.44 31.43 1.13
N VAL A 145 10.13 32.52 0.44
CA VAL A 145 9.27 32.56 -0.76
C VAL A 145 10.04 32.89 -2.04
N ASN A 146 11.37 32.86 -2.01
CA ASN A 146 12.15 33.09 -3.22
C ASN A 146 11.92 31.96 -4.21
N THR A 147 11.61 32.27 -5.47
CA THR A 147 11.53 31.25 -6.52
C THR A 147 12.86 30.48 -6.61
N PRO A 148 12.85 29.14 -6.49
CA PRO A 148 14.07 28.36 -6.64
C PRO A 148 14.61 28.50 -8.07
N THR A 149 15.92 28.30 -8.28
CA THR A 149 16.45 28.29 -9.65
C THR A 149 15.95 27.06 -10.40
N GLU A 150 16.06 27.08 -11.71
CA GLU A 150 15.69 25.98 -12.59
C GLU A 150 16.41 24.69 -12.17
N GLU A 151 17.70 24.78 -11.85
CA GLU A 151 18.52 23.64 -11.42
C GLU A 151 18.05 23.11 -10.06
N THR A 152 17.78 23.99 -9.09
CA THR A 152 17.26 23.59 -7.77
C THR A 152 15.90 22.91 -7.87
N MET A 153 15.00 23.42 -8.72
CA MET A 153 13.69 22.81 -8.93
C MET A 153 13.80 21.44 -9.62
N GLN A 154 14.68 21.31 -10.62
CA GLN A 154 14.96 20.02 -11.26
C GLN A 154 15.51 18.99 -10.27
N GLU A 155 16.53 19.38 -9.49
CA GLU A 155 17.14 18.53 -8.47
C GLU A 155 16.09 18.07 -7.44
N PHE A 156 15.25 19.00 -6.97
CA PHE A 156 14.15 18.69 -6.07
C PHE A 156 13.17 17.67 -6.67
N LEU A 157 12.69 17.89 -7.91
CA LEU A 157 11.70 17.00 -8.53
C LEU A 157 12.26 15.60 -8.83
N ILE A 158 13.55 15.49 -9.16
CA ILE A 158 14.22 14.19 -9.35
C ILE A 158 14.34 13.45 -8.02
N ASN A 159 14.84 14.13 -6.99
CA ASN A 159 14.98 13.55 -5.65
C ASN A 159 13.62 13.17 -5.05
N LEU A 160 12.58 13.96 -5.35
CA LEU A 160 11.20 13.68 -4.95
C LEU A 160 10.70 12.39 -5.62
N GLN A 161 10.91 12.26 -6.93
CA GLN A 161 10.54 11.06 -7.67
C GLN A 161 11.30 9.82 -7.16
N HIS A 162 12.59 9.93 -6.87
CA HIS A 162 13.37 8.83 -6.30
C HIS A 162 12.86 8.40 -4.92
N ALA A 163 12.57 9.35 -4.03
CA ALA A 163 12.02 9.05 -2.71
C ALA A 163 10.63 8.42 -2.77
N LEU A 164 9.79 8.80 -3.74
CA LEU A 164 8.46 8.21 -3.91
C LEU A 164 8.46 6.82 -4.56
N GLN A 165 9.58 6.39 -5.15
CA GLN A 165 9.70 5.08 -5.78
C GLN A 165 10.13 3.96 -4.82
N ASP A 166 10.86 4.31 -3.76
CA ASP A 166 11.37 3.37 -2.78
C ASP A 166 10.98 3.83 -1.37
N GLU A 167 10.16 3.03 -0.68
CA GLU A 167 9.67 3.35 0.66
C GLU A 167 10.78 3.44 1.72
N ASN A 168 11.93 2.84 1.42
CA ASN A 168 13.15 2.90 2.21
C ASN A 168 13.99 4.14 1.91
N VAL A 169 13.56 5.04 1.04
CA VAL A 169 14.29 6.27 0.72
C VAL A 169 13.54 7.47 1.30
N VAL A 170 14.29 8.38 1.92
CA VAL A 170 13.80 9.66 2.44
C VAL A 170 14.48 10.79 1.70
N LEU A 171 13.68 11.71 1.18
CA LEU A 171 14.17 13.02 0.77
C LEU A 171 14.15 13.97 1.96
N HIS A 172 15.31 14.36 2.45
CA HIS A 172 15.48 15.33 3.51
C HIS A 172 15.92 16.69 2.94
N TYR A 173 15.08 17.70 3.07
CA TYR A 173 15.40 19.08 2.75
C TYR A 173 15.79 19.84 4.02
N CYS A 174 16.95 20.50 4.00
CA CYS A 174 17.41 21.38 5.07
C CYS A 174 17.57 22.81 4.57
N GLY A 175 17.04 23.77 5.33
CA GLY A 175 17.28 25.20 5.10
C GLY A 175 16.02 26.01 4.90
N THR A 176 16.19 27.29 4.57
CA THR A 176 15.11 28.28 4.53
C THR A 176 14.88 28.87 3.13
N LYS A 177 15.81 28.72 2.19
CA LYS A 177 15.72 29.30 0.85
C LYS A 177 14.72 28.55 -0.02
N SER A 178 13.68 29.25 -0.45
CA SER A 178 12.61 28.67 -1.28
C SER A 178 11.78 27.59 -0.58
N ALA A 179 11.95 27.39 0.73
CA ALA A 179 11.29 26.31 1.46
C ALA A 179 9.76 26.41 1.36
N GLY A 180 9.20 27.62 1.37
CA GLY A 180 7.76 27.82 1.22
C GLY A 180 7.23 27.33 -0.13
N ILE A 181 7.98 27.56 -1.22
CA ILE A 181 7.60 27.09 -2.55
C ILE A 181 7.76 25.57 -2.66
N LEU A 182 8.88 25.02 -2.22
CA LEU A 182 9.15 23.57 -2.32
C LEU A 182 8.18 22.75 -1.46
N VAL A 183 7.84 23.22 -0.26
CA VAL A 183 6.80 22.61 0.58
C VAL A 183 5.44 22.64 -0.11
N SER A 184 5.06 23.76 -0.73
CA SER A 184 3.80 23.85 -1.48
C SER A 184 3.75 22.93 -2.68
N VAL A 185 4.86 22.78 -3.42
CA VAL A 185 4.93 21.82 -4.52
C VAL A 185 4.82 20.39 -3.98
N ALA A 186 5.56 20.03 -2.93
CA ALA A 186 5.48 18.71 -2.31
C ALA A 186 4.07 18.37 -1.83
N LEU A 187 3.42 19.28 -1.09
CA LEU A 187 2.06 19.09 -0.60
C LEU A 187 1.00 19.08 -1.71
N CYS A 188 1.27 19.74 -2.84
CA CYS A 188 0.40 19.67 -4.01
C CYS A 188 0.51 18.33 -4.75
N LEU A 189 1.69 17.70 -4.76
CA LEU A 189 1.94 16.45 -5.48
C LEU A 189 1.72 15.19 -4.63
N CYS A 190 2.11 15.23 -3.36
CA CYS A 190 2.19 14.08 -2.48
C CYS A 190 1.91 14.44 -1.01
N PRO A 191 0.72 14.96 -0.67
CA PRO A 191 0.40 15.43 0.68
C PRO A 191 0.54 14.37 1.77
N GLU A 192 0.35 13.09 1.42
CA GLU A 192 0.40 11.95 2.34
C GLU A 192 1.82 11.49 2.69
N ASP A 193 2.85 12.03 2.04
CA ASP A 193 4.24 11.60 2.15
C ASP A 193 5.17 12.67 2.76
N VAL A 194 4.60 13.81 3.19
CA VAL A 194 5.34 15.01 3.60
C VAL A 194 5.30 15.20 5.12
N ARG A 195 6.46 15.46 5.71
CA ARG A 195 6.62 15.98 7.07
C ARG A 195 7.34 17.32 7.01
N VAL A 196 6.83 18.30 7.77
CA VAL A 196 7.42 19.64 7.83
C VAL A 196 7.71 20.00 9.28
N GLU A 197 8.97 20.36 9.52
CA GLU A 197 9.50 20.83 10.79
C GLU A 197 9.99 22.26 10.64
N VAL A 198 9.61 23.13 11.58
CA VAL A 198 10.06 24.52 11.64
C VAL A 198 10.64 24.77 13.01
N GLU A 199 11.90 25.20 13.09
CA GLU A 199 12.62 25.41 14.36
C GLU A 199 12.59 24.19 15.30
N GLY A 200 12.57 22.98 14.73
CA GLY A 200 12.49 21.71 15.45
C GLY A 200 11.09 21.30 15.91
N GLU A 201 10.07 22.14 15.69
CA GLU A 201 8.67 21.79 15.93
C GLU A 201 8.05 21.14 14.68
N VAL A 202 7.41 19.98 14.84
CA VAL A 202 6.70 19.31 13.74
C VAL A 202 5.35 20.00 13.53
N ILE A 203 5.20 20.71 12.42
CA ILE A 203 4.00 21.50 12.13
C ILE A 203 3.02 20.78 11.23
N LEU A 204 3.51 19.82 10.44
CA LEU A 204 2.73 18.95 9.56
C LEU A 204 3.41 17.59 9.57
N LYS A 205 2.62 16.55 9.79
CA LYS A 205 3.07 15.16 9.70
C LYS A 205 2.01 14.37 8.96
N ALA A 206 2.34 13.95 7.74
CA ALA A 206 1.48 13.11 6.94
C ALA A 206 1.52 11.64 7.38
N HIS A 207 0.88 10.77 6.61
CA HIS A 207 0.87 9.34 6.91
C HIS A 207 2.26 8.71 6.80
N ARG A 208 3.01 9.09 5.77
CA ARG A 208 4.39 8.67 5.53
C ARG A 208 5.36 9.84 5.70
N ASP A 209 6.52 9.55 6.28
CA ASP A 209 7.63 10.50 6.46
C ASP A 209 8.70 10.27 5.36
N THR A 210 8.28 10.18 4.09
CA THR A 210 9.18 9.93 2.95
C THR A 210 9.87 11.21 2.49
N ILE A 211 9.22 12.36 2.68
CA ILE A 211 9.74 13.68 2.33
C ILE A 211 9.71 14.53 3.58
N ILE A 212 10.88 14.95 4.05
CA ILE A 212 11.03 15.68 5.31
C ILE A 212 11.64 17.05 5.02
N PHE A 213 10.94 18.11 5.42
CA PHE A 213 11.44 19.48 5.39
C PHE A 213 11.86 19.91 6.78
N SER A 214 13.15 20.12 7.02
CA SER A 214 13.69 20.72 8.24
C SER A 214 14.07 22.17 8.00
N ILE A 215 13.16 23.09 8.35
CA ILE A 215 13.28 24.52 8.10
C ILE A 215 13.74 25.19 9.40
N ARG A 216 15.02 25.55 9.45
CA ARG A 216 15.62 26.22 10.61
C ARG A 216 16.46 27.40 10.16
N GLU A 217 16.42 28.48 10.93
CA GLU A 217 17.31 29.62 10.75
C GLU A 217 18.67 29.31 11.41
N GLY A 218 19.62 28.79 10.62
CA GLY A 218 20.99 28.56 11.07
C GLY A 218 21.88 29.78 10.83
N GLU A 219 22.77 30.09 11.79
CA GLU A 219 23.69 31.24 11.72
C GLU A 219 24.70 31.17 10.57
N GLU A 220 25.00 29.98 10.03
CA GLU A 220 26.04 29.80 9.00
C GLU A 220 25.52 29.32 7.63
N HIS A 221 24.25 28.92 7.51
CA HIS A 221 23.79 28.19 6.32
C HIS A 221 22.48 28.78 5.76
N SER A 222 22.61 29.89 5.04
CA SER A 222 21.53 30.41 4.16
C SER A 222 21.29 29.54 2.92
N TYR A 223 22.04 28.44 2.76
CA TYR A 223 21.92 27.51 1.66
C TYR A 223 20.93 26.43 2.00
N SER A 224 20.08 26.10 1.03
CA SER A 224 19.20 24.94 1.13
C SER A 224 19.90 23.74 0.48
N THR A 225 19.81 22.59 1.14
CA THR A 225 20.41 21.34 0.66
C THR A 225 19.36 20.24 0.62
N PHE A 226 19.52 19.34 -0.35
CA PHE A 226 18.76 18.10 -0.46
C PHE A 226 19.68 16.94 -0.09
N HIS A 227 19.16 16.03 0.74
CA HIS A 227 19.82 14.79 1.08
C HIS A 227 18.87 13.63 0.79
N ILE A 228 19.39 12.58 0.18
CA ILE A 228 18.69 11.32 0.03
C ILE A 228 19.27 10.38 1.10
N GLU A 229 18.40 9.92 1.99
CA GLU A 229 18.76 9.02 3.08
C GLU A 229 18.04 7.69 2.89
N SER A 230 18.74 6.57 3.09
CA SER A 230 18.10 5.27 3.14
C SER A 230 17.66 4.95 4.58
N LYS A 231 16.36 4.70 4.79
CA LYS A 231 15.83 4.11 6.01
C LYS A 231 16.42 2.72 6.17
N ILE A 232 17.13 2.53 7.28
CA ILE A 232 17.48 1.19 7.72
C ILE A 232 16.27 0.70 8.50
N ASP A 233 15.41 -0.10 7.87
CA ASP A 233 14.35 -0.78 8.59
C ASP A 233 15.00 -1.84 9.50
N ALA A 234 14.94 -1.61 10.81
CA ALA A 234 15.45 -2.54 11.81
C ALA A 234 14.69 -3.87 11.82
N HIS A 235 13.51 -3.92 11.17
CA HIS A 235 12.62 -5.07 11.12
C HIS A 235 12.49 -5.71 9.73
N SER A 236 13.05 -5.12 8.68
CA SER A 236 12.99 -5.76 7.36
C SER A 236 13.96 -6.93 7.31
N THR A 237 13.41 -8.11 7.05
CA THR A 237 14.12 -9.39 6.92
C THR A 237 14.96 -9.48 5.64
N TYR A 238 15.32 -8.35 5.00
CA TYR A 238 16.19 -8.23 3.81
C TYR A 238 17.63 -8.76 3.99
N PHE A 239 17.89 -9.52 5.05
CA PHE A 239 19.17 -10.13 5.38
C PHE A 239 19.20 -11.65 5.20
N GLN A 240 18.36 -12.23 4.34
CA GLN A 240 18.58 -13.60 3.86
C GLN A 240 19.60 -13.63 2.72
N LYS A 241 20.85 -13.29 3.01
CA LYS A 241 21.96 -13.96 2.33
C LYS A 241 22.54 -14.93 3.34
N HIS A 242 22.13 -16.18 3.22
CA HIS A 242 22.69 -17.29 4.00
C HIS A 242 24.20 -17.30 3.78
N HIS A 243 24.97 -16.81 4.74
CA HIS A 243 26.44 -16.85 4.70
C HIS A 243 27.04 -17.96 5.56
N VAL A 244 26.21 -18.90 6.04
CA VAL A 244 26.69 -20.13 6.65
C VAL A 244 26.58 -21.26 5.62
N HIS A 245 27.63 -21.45 4.83
CA HIS A 245 27.84 -22.72 4.14
C HIS A 245 28.28 -23.75 5.19
N ILE A 246 27.38 -24.66 5.55
CA ILE A 246 27.77 -25.89 6.25
C ILE A 246 28.07 -26.94 5.18
N GLU A 247 29.32 -26.99 4.74
CA GLU A 247 29.83 -28.19 4.09
C GLU A 247 30.36 -29.13 5.17
N GLY A 248 29.57 -30.15 5.50
CA GLY A 248 30.16 -31.41 5.96
C GLY A 248 30.82 -32.08 4.75
N ILE A 249 31.89 -32.86 4.89
CA ILE A 249 32.04 -34.01 5.78
C ILE A 249 33.56 -34.24 5.90
N ASP A 250 34.13 -34.07 7.10
CA ASP A 250 35.17 -34.91 7.72
C ASP A 250 35.96 -34.16 8.80
N GLY A 251 36.26 -34.89 9.88
CA GLY A 251 36.56 -34.35 11.20
C GLY A 251 37.81 -33.48 11.32
N GLN A 252 37.61 -32.25 11.79
CA GLN A 252 38.32 -31.63 12.93
C GLN A 252 37.83 -30.19 13.12
N ASN A 253 37.05 -29.96 14.19
CA ASN A 253 36.67 -28.64 14.71
C ASN A 253 37.91 -27.85 15.20
N THR A 254 38.69 -27.28 14.29
CA THR A 254 39.81 -26.37 14.66
C THR A 254 39.82 -25.04 13.92
N LYS A 255 38.82 -24.75 13.07
CA LYS A 255 38.74 -23.44 12.39
C LYS A 255 37.31 -22.94 12.29
N LEU A 256 36.70 -22.60 13.42
CA LEU A 256 35.62 -21.62 13.42
C LEU A 256 36.25 -20.28 12.97
N LYS A 257 35.93 -19.84 11.76
CA LYS A 257 36.25 -18.48 11.30
C LYS A 257 35.08 -17.60 11.65
N PHE A 258 35.32 -16.66 12.55
CA PHE A 258 34.35 -15.65 12.92
C PHE A 258 34.47 -14.45 11.97
N SER A 259 33.43 -14.15 11.19
CA SER A 259 33.33 -12.92 10.40
C SER A 259 32.42 -11.93 11.12
N TRP A 260 32.99 -10.82 11.62
CA TRP A 260 32.24 -9.72 12.22
C TRP A 260 31.68 -8.81 11.14
N THR A 261 30.72 -9.33 10.39
CA THR A 261 30.04 -8.63 9.31
C THR A 261 28.58 -9.03 9.32
N GLY A 262 27.66 -8.09 9.08
CA GLY A 262 26.22 -8.36 9.01
C GLY A 262 25.41 -7.76 10.16
N TRP A 263 24.13 -8.13 10.25
CA TRP A 263 23.17 -7.47 11.14
C TRP A 263 23.58 -7.48 12.61
N LEU A 264 24.07 -8.62 13.13
CA LEU A 264 24.43 -8.72 14.54
C LEU A 264 25.59 -7.78 14.89
N SER A 265 26.59 -7.63 14.01
CA SER A 265 27.69 -6.68 14.24
C SER A 265 27.20 -5.24 14.17
N SER A 266 26.43 -4.88 13.13
CA SER A 266 25.93 -3.50 12.97
C SER A 266 24.95 -3.09 14.08
N TYR A 267 24.10 -4.00 14.54
CA TYR A 267 23.20 -3.76 15.67
C TYR A 267 23.97 -3.60 16.98
N LEU A 268 24.99 -4.43 17.20
CA LEU A 268 25.86 -4.28 18.37
C LEU A 268 26.63 -2.95 18.32
N GLU A 269 27.06 -2.52 17.13
CA GLU A 269 27.73 -1.24 16.94
C GLU A 269 26.81 -0.07 17.30
N ILE A 270 25.55 -0.11 16.86
CA ILE A 270 24.54 0.89 17.21
C ILE A 270 24.26 0.92 18.72
N ILE A 271 24.14 -0.25 19.36
CA ILE A 271 23.92 -0.33 20.82
C ILE A 271 25.14 0.21 21.58
N LEU A 272 26.35 -0.19 21.21
CA LEU A 272 27.57 0.26 21.86
C LEU A 272 27.79 1.78 21.67
N ALA A 273 27.52 2.29 20.46
CA ALA A 273 27.55 3.72 20.17
C ALA A 273 26.52 4.50 21.02
N ARG A 274 25.31 3.95 21.21
CA ARG A 274 24.29 4.54 22.10
C ARG A 274 24.72 4.62 23.56
N VAL A 275 25.59 3.73 24.01
CA VAL A 275 26.16 3.73 25.37
C VAL A 275 27.47 4.55 25.43
N GLY A 276 27.85 5.22 24.33
CA GLY A 276 29.05 6.06 24.27
C GLY A 276 30.36 5.28 24.18
N LEU A 277 30.30 3.98 23.89
CA LEU A 277 31.48 3.15 23.70
C LEU A 277 31.93 3.24 22.25
N ASN A 278 33.09 3.85 22.04
CA ASN A 278 33.74 3.87 20.74
C ASN A 278 34.46 2.54 20.52
N ILE A 279 34.12 1.86 19.43
CA ILE A 279 34.34 0.42 19.35
C ILE A 279 35.73 0.14 18.79
N GLN A 280 36.65 -0.24 19.68
CA GLN A 280 37.90 -0.85 19.30
C GLN A 280 37.67 -2.34 19.01
N ASN A 281 38.49 -2.92 18.11
CA ASN A 281 38.43 -4.34 17.72
C ASN A 281 38.40 -5.32 18.91
N GLU A 282 38.90 -4.92 20.08
CA GLU A 282 38.95 -5.72 21.30
C GLU A 282 37.55 -6.00 21.90
N ILE A 283 36.63 -5.04 21.85
CA ILE A 283 35.25 -5.22 22.35
C ILE A 283 34.48 -6.14 21.40
N HIS A 284 34.66 -5.98 20.09
CA HIS A 284 34.10 -6.89 19.08
C HIS A 284 34.57 -8.33 19.34
N LEU A 285 35.86 -8.53 19.58
CA LEU A 285 36.43 -9.85 19.87
C LEU A 285 35.89 -10.44 21.18
N ALA A 286 35.70 -9.61 22.21
CA ALA A 286 35.15 -10.07 23.50
C ALA A 286 33.70 -10.54 23.38
N VAL A 287 32.84 -9.79 22.67
CA VAL A 287 31.44 -10.19 22.45
C VAL A 287 31.35 -11.42 21.55
N ALA A 288 32.17 -11.48 20.49
CA ALA A 288 32.28 -12.66 19.64
C ALA A 288 32.64 -13.93 20.43
N ASN A 289 33.64 -13.83 21.30
CA ASN A 289 34.08 -14.95 22.14
C ASN A 289 33.01 -15.37 23.16
N LEU A 290 32.25 -14.42 23.70
CA LEU A 290 31.14 -14.71 24.60
C LEU A 290 30.02 -15.49 23.88
N ILE A 291 29.62 -15.04 22.69
CA ILE A 291 28.60 -15.70 21.87
C ILE A 291 29.05 -17.10 21.46
N ALA A 292 30.30 -17.25 21.02
CA ALA A 292 30.87 -18.56 20.69
C ALA A 292 30.88 -19.50 21.91
N SER A 293 31.27 -18.99 23.08
CA SER A 293 31.27 -19.75 24.33
C SER A 293 29.87 -20.16 24.77
N LEU A 294 28.86 -19.31 24.54
CA LEU A 294 27.45 -19.64 24.81
C LEU A 294 26.92 -20.69 23.83
N ALA A 295 27.27 -20.58 22.55
CA ALA A 295 26.87 -21.54 21.52
C ALA A 295 27.47 -22.94 21.76
N GLU A 296 28.71 -23.03 22.23
CA GLU A 296 29.34 -24.32 22.60
C GLU A 296 28.68 -25.00 23.82
N ASN A 297 28.02 -24.25 24.68
CA ASN A 297 27.39 -24.77 25.91
C ASN A 297 25.90 -25.13 25.75
N LEU A 298 25.28 -24.82 24.61
CA LEU A 298 23.87 -25.14 24.35
C LEU A 298 23.74 -26.53 23.71
N THR A 299 23.25 -27.52 24.46
CA THR A 299 23.15 -28.92 23.99
C THR A 299 21.88 -29.24 23.19
N GLY A 300 21.17 -28.22 22.68
CA GLY A 300 19.93 -28.37 21.89
C GLY A 300 18.71 -28.89 22.67
N ASN A 301 18.89 -29.57 23.80
CA ASN A 301 17.81 -30.06 24.66
C ASN A 301 17.13 -28.95 25.48
N ASP A 302 17.77 -27.80 25.64
CA ASP A 302 17.25 -26.68 26.42
C ASP A 302 16.12 -25.92 25.71
N TRP A 303 15.95 -26.12 24.40
CA TRP A 303 14.92 -25.44 23.59
C TRP A 303 13.59 -26.21 23.51
N CYS A 304 13.59 -27.52 23.77
CA CYS A 304 12.43 -28.40 23.54
C CYS A 304 11.70 -28.87 24.82
N SER A 305 12.06 -28.36 26.00
CA SER A 305 11.51 -28.83 27.29
C SER A 305 10.37 -27.99 27.87
N ILE A 306 9.56 -27.33 27.04
CA ILE A 306 8.24 -26.82 27.45
C ILE A 306 7.19 -27.89 27.14
N SER A 307 7.08 -28.88 28.04
CA SER A 307 6.08 -29.95 27.98
C SER A 307 4.70 -29.43 28.40
N MET A 308 3.69 -29.55 27.52
CA MET A 308 2.27 -29.56 27.89
C MET A 308 1.65 -30.93 27.61
N ALA A 309 1.38 -31.68 28.69
CA ALA A 309 0.61 -32.91 28.67
C ALA A 309 -0.89 -32.60 28.82
N GLY A 310 -1.74 -33.15 27.94
CA GLY A 310 -3.20 -33.13 28.13
C GLY A 310 -4.02 -33.28 26.85
N ARG A 311 -4.23 -34.52 26.39
CA ARG A 311 -5.04 -34.89 25.21
C ARG A 311 -6.51 -34.47 25.37
N ARG A 312 -6.95 -33.45 24.61
CA ARG A 312 -8.30 -33.28 24.02
C ARG A 312 -8.36 -31.99 23.17
N ARG A 313 -7.53 -31.88 22.14
CA ARG A 313 -7.56 -30.76 21.17
C ARG A 313 -6.97 -31.25 19.85
N ILE A 314 -7.82 -31.71 18.92
CA ILE A 314 -7.40 -32.04 17.54
C ILE A 314 -7.84 -30.93 16.57
N HIS A 315 -8.84 -30.10 16.91
CA HIS A 315 -9.17 -28.91 16.10
C HIS A 315 -8.38 -27.64 16.46
N TYR A 316 -7.82 -27.54 17.66
CA TYR A 316 -7.09 -26.35 18.10
C TYR A 316 -5.66 -26.31 17.54
N THR A 317 -5.04 -27.48 17.37
CA THR A 317 -3.67 -27.58 16.87
C THR A 317 -3.62 -27.11 15.43
N TYR A 318 -4.48 -27.64 14.54
CA TYR A 318 -4.51 -27.27 13.12
C TYR A 318 -4.65 -25.76 12.87
N PHE A 319 -5.51 -25.05 13.60
CA PHE A 319 -5.69 -23.61 13.41
C PHE A 319 -4.55 -22.76 13.97
N HIS A 320 -3.99 -23.15 15.13
CA HIS A 320 -2.86 -22.41 15.70
C HIS A 320 -1.55 -22.69 14.95
N THR A 321 -1.35 -23.90 14.39
CA THR A 321 -0.23 -24.19 13.49
C THR A 321 -0.45 -23.60 12.10
N ALA A 322 -1.64 -23.57 11.51
CA ALA A 322 -1.85 -22.92 10.20
C ALA A 322 -1.62 -21.40 10.25
N TYR A 323 -1.95 -20.74 11.37
CA TYR A 323 -1.66 -19.31 11.56
C TYR A 323 -0.18 -19.02 11.89
N LEU A 324 0.52 -19.95 12.55
CA LEU A 324 1.95 -19.81 12.87
C LEU A 324 2.89 -20.32 11.78
N HIS A 325 2.45 -21.25 10.92
CA HIS A 325 3.28 -21.83 9.85
C HIS A 325 3.12 -21.15 8.50
N GLY A 326 2.29 -20.11 8.36
CA GLY A 326 2.40 -19.19 7.23
C GLY A 326 2.31 -19.80 5.82
N GLU A 327 1.95 -21.08 5.63
CA GLU A 327 2.01 -21.76 4.32
C GLU A 327 1.01 -21.22 3.27
N PHE A 328 0.18 -20.24 3.65
CA PHE A 328 -0.74 -19.53 2.76
C PHE A 328 -0.14 -18.25 2.16
N LEU A 329 0.93 -17.73 2.75
CA LEU A 329 1.74 -16.64 2.22
C LEU A 329 3.03 -17.30 1.74
N SER A 330 3.51 -16.99 0.52
CA SER A 330 4.88 -17.39 0.21
C SER A 330 5.79 -16.79 1.29
N ASP A 331 6.87 -17.49 1.67
CA ASP A 331 7.90 -16.96 2.57
C ASP A 331 8.54 -15.64 2.08
N GLU A 332 8.12 -15.16 0.90
CA GLU A 332 8.53 -13.94 0.21
C GLU A 332 7.55 -12.75 0.38
N GLU A 333 6.36 -12.92 0.98
CA GLU A 333 5.44 -11.80 1.25
C GLU A 333 5.73 -11.16 2.63
N VAL A 334 6.55 -10.11 2.61
CA VAL A 334 7.20 -9.46 3.76
C VAL A 334 6.30 -8.48 4.53
N ASP A 335 5.14 -8.12 3.97
CA ASP A 335 4.16 -7.23 4.61
C ASP A 335 2.91 -8.00 5.06
N PRO A 336 2.22 -7.58 6.14
CA PRO A 336 0.91 -8.14 6.47
C PRO A 336 0.03 -8.08 5.22
N PRO A 337 -0.67 -9.17 4.84
CA PRO A 337 -1.51 -9.13 3.65
C PRO A 337 -2.50 -7.98 3.82
N LEU A 338 -2.45 -7.01 2.91
CA LEU A 338 -3.40 -5.92 2.87
C LEU A 338 -4.77 -6.53 2.59
N VAL A 339 -5.50 -6.86 3.66
CA VAL A 339 -6.76 -7.60 3.58
C VAL A 339 -7.79 -6.78 2.80
N CYS A 340 -7.77 -5.46 2.96
CA CYS A 340 -8.74 -4.54 2.38
C CYS A 340 -8.13 -3.15 2.09
N ARG A 341 -8.67 -2.44 1.09
CA ARG A 341 -8.42 -1.01 0.82
C ARG A 341 -9.67 -0.22 1.20
N SER A 342 -9.54 0.70 2.15
CA SER A 342 -10.65 1.54 2.60
C SER A 342 -10.86 2.75 1.70
N ASN A 343 -12.12 3.14 1.52
CA ASN A 343 -12.52 4.45 1.01
C ASN A 343 -12.66 5.49 2.13
N ASP A 344 -12.68 6.79 1.79
CA ASP A 344 -12.74 7.94 2.72
C ASP A 344 -13.98 7.98 3.64
N PHE A 345 -14.94 7.09 3.41
CA PHE A 345 -16.13 6.96 4.24
C PHE A 345 -16.00 5.92 5.36
N SER A 346 -14.90 5.18 5.42
CA SER A 346 -14.63 4.26 6.51
C SER A 346 -14.19 5.03 7.76
N THR A 347 -14.72 4.66 8.92
CA THR A 347 -14.25 5.26 10.18
C THR A 347 -12.94 4.64 10.65
N ILE A 348 -12.48 3.58 9.96
CA ILE A 348 -11.18 2.99 10.17
C ILE A 348 -10.56 2.54 8.85
N PHE A 349 -9.28 2.84 8.68
CA PHE A 349 -8.49 2.34 7.57
C PHE A 349 -7.91 0.96 7.93
N PRO A 350 -8.04 -0.08 7.09
CA PRO A 350 -7.49 -1.41 7.31
C PRO A 350 -5.99 -1.39 7.66
N MET A 351 -5.22 -0.45 7.12
CA MET A 351 -3.81 -0.24 7.44
C MET A 351 -3.53 0.15 8.91
N THR A 352 -4.53 0.61 9.65
CA THR A 352 -4.40 0.93 11.09
C THR A 352 -4.60 -0.29 11.99
N LEU A 353 -5.00 -1.43 11.40
CA LEU A 353 -5.17 -2.70 12.08
C LEU A 353 -3.87 -3.51 11.95
N GLN A 354 -3.29 -3.93 13.09
CA GLN A 354 -2.23 -4.94 13.11
C GLN A 354 -2.81 -6.34 12.85
N TYR A 355 -1.95 -7.36 12.90
CA TYR A 355 -2.33 -8.75 12.71
C TYR A 355 -3.55 -9.15 13.56
N PRO A 356 -4.57 -9.76 12.94
CA PRO A 356 -5.73 -10.28 13.67
C PRO A 356 -5.31 -11.37 14.66
N HIS A 357 -5.71 -11.22 15.92
CA HIS A 357 -5.59 -12.24 16.95
C HIS A 357 -6.93 -12.94 17.15
N VAL A 358 -6.98 -14.25 16.84
CA VAL A 358 -8.18 -15.06 17.08
C VAL A 358 -8.20 -15.50 18.55
N LYS A 359 -9.15 -14.98 19.34
CA LYS A 359 -9.38 -15.31 20.74
C LYS A 359 -10.61 -16.23 20.92
N TYR A 360 -10.63 -16.97 22.03
CA TYR A 360 -11.82 -17.72 22.45
C TYR A 360 -12.77 -16.81 23.25
N PRO A 361 -14.09 -16.82 23.01
CA PRO A 361 -14.85 -17.66 22.07
C PRO A 361 -15.01 -17.04 20.66
N TRP A 362 -14.20 -17.48 19.68
CA TRP A 362 -14.21 -17.06 18.26
C TRP A 362 -14.39 -15.57 18.04
N VAL A 363 -13.44 -14.81 18.55
CA VAL A 363 -13.35 -13.36 18.42
C VAL A 363 -12.11 -13.04 17.62
N VAL A 364 -12.18 -12.10 16.68
CA VAL A 364 -10.98 -11.57 16.02
C VAL A 364 -10.70 -10.18 16.58
N GLU A 365 -9.58 -10.05 17.28
CA GLU A 365 -9.11 -8.81 17.85
C GLU A 365 -7.99 -8.22 16.99
N TYR A 366 -8.12 -6.97 16.62
CA TYR A 366 -7.06 -6.21 15.95
C TYR A 366 -6.45 -5.25 16.95
N ILE A 367 -5.15 -5.38 17.17
CA ILE A 367 -4.38 -4.36 17.89
C ILE A 367 -4.18 -3.19 16.91
N LEU A 368 -4.27 -1.96 17.40
CA LEU A 368 -4.10 -0.78 16.56
C LEU A 368 -2.62 -0.46 16.39
N ALA A 369 -2.18 -0.15 15.17
CA ALA A 369 -0.78 0.19 14.89
C ALA A 369 -0.29 1.40 15.72
N GLY A 370 -1.17 2.39 15.93
CA GLY A 370 -0.92 3.55 16.79
C GLY A 370 -1.23 3.32 18.28
N GLY A 371 -1.57 2.10 18.69
CA GLY A 371 -1.93 1.70 20.06
C GLY A 371 -3.28 2.22 20.58
N LYS A 372 -3.82 3.30 20.00
CA LYS A 372 -5.08 3.93 20.41
C LYS A 372 -5.82 4.55 19.21
N LEU A 373 -7.15 4.42 19.20
CA LEU A 373 -8.05 5.02 18.23
C LEU A 373 -9.08 5.90 18.95
N PRO A 374 -9.04 7.22 18.79
CA PRO A 374 -10.10 8.09 19.29
C PRO A 374 -11.36 7.96 18.42
N PHE A 375 -12.52 7.76 19.03
CA PHE A 375 -13.81 7.79 18.34
C PHE A 375 -14.88 8.42 19.25
N GLY A 376 -15.29 9.64 18.90
CA GLY A 376 -16.10 10.48 19.78
C GLY A 376 -15.32 10.94 21.01
N SER A 377 -15.90 10.79 22.20
CA SER A 377 -15.22 11.03 23.49
C SER A 377 -14.35 9.87 23.96
N ASP A 378 -14.45 8.72 23.30
CA ASP A 378 -13.87 7.46 23.76
C ASP A 378 -12.57 7.14 23.02
N CYS A 379 -11.75 6.30 23.63
CA CYS A 379 -10.47 5.89 23.07
C CYS A 379 -10.33 4.37 23.20
N TYR A 380 -10.08 3.70 22.07
CA TYR A 380 -10.05 2.25 21.98
C TYR A 380 -8.63 1.78 21.71
N SER A 381 -8.16 0.74 22.38
CA SER A 381 -6.81 0.17 22.14
C SER A 381 -6.82 -1.02 21.19
N ALA A 382 -8.00 -1.59 20.93
CA ALA A 382 -8.20 -2.73 20.05
C ALA A 382 -9.59 -2.65 19.42
N ILE A 383 -9.77 -3.36 18.31
CA ILE A 383 -11.06 -3.53 17.64
C ILE A 383 -11.42 -4.99 17.62
N ILE A 384 -12.67 -5.29 17.93
CA ILE A 384 -13.09 -6.65 18.19
C ILE A 384 -14.24 -7.02 17.24
N CYS A 385 -13.99 -8.02 16.39
CA CYS A 385 -15.02 -8.66 15.60
C CYS A 385 -15.59 -9.82 16.39
N THR A 386 -16.77 -9.63 16.97
CA THR A 386 -17.50 -10.68 17.68
C THR A 386 -18.62 -11.24 16.82
N ARG A 387 -19.11 -12.43 17.19
CA ARG A 387 -20.30 -12.99 16.55
C ARG A 387 -21.49 -12.04 16.83
N PRO A 388 -22.21 -11.60 15.79
CA PRO A 388 -23.39 -10.76 15.99
C PRO A 388 -24.49 -11.54 16.74
N PRO A 389 -25.40 -10.86 17.45
CA PRO A 389 -26.59 -11.49 18.02
C PRO A 389 -27.34 -12.29 16.95
N LYS A 390 -28.00 -13.39 17.33
CA LYS A 390 -28.64 -14.34 16.38
C LYS A 390 -29.53 -13.66 15.33
N GLU A 391 -30.30 -12.63 15.73
CA GLU A 391 -31.16 -11.87 14.82
C GLU A 391 -30.36 -11.03 13.80
N ALA A 392 -29.25 -10.43 14.22
CA ALA A 392 -28.35 -9.69 13.34
C ALA A 392 -27.53 -10.64 12.45
N ALA A 393 -27.14 -11.81 12.96
CA ALA A 393 -26.42 -12.84 12.21
C ALA A 393 -27.20 -13.27 10.96
N GLU A 394 -28.51 -13.50 11.07
CA GLU A 394 -29.35 -13.87 9.92
C GLU A 394 -29.46 -12.74 8.88
N ARG A 395 -29.41 -11.46 9.30
CA ARG A 395 -29.42 -10.30 8.38
C ARG A 395 -28.07 -10.11 7.68
N LEU A 396 -26.98 -10.40 8.38
CA LEU A 396 -25.61 -10.30 7.87
C LEU A 396 -25.19 -11.51 7.04
N LYS A 397 -25.99 -12.57 7.07
CA LYS A 397 -25.80 -13.75 6.24
C LYS A 397 -25.89 -13.38 4.76
N ARG A 398 -24.85 -13.72 4.01
CA ARG A 398 -24.82 -13.51 2.56
C ARG A 398 -25.81 -14.43 1.86
N SER A 399 -26.40 -13.94 0.78
CA SER A 399 -27.32 -14.75 -0.02
C SER A 399 -26.56 -15.83 -0.76
N THR A 400 -27.25 -16.89 -1.15
CA THR A 400 -26.69 -17.90 -2.06
C THR A 400 -26.96 -17.52 -3.51
N ALA A 401 -25.99 -17.68 -4.40
CA ALA A 401 -26.15 -17.41 -5.83
C ALA A 401 -27.12 -18.43 -6.48
N ALA A 402 -28.24 -17.93 -6.99
CA ALA A 402 -29.23 -18.75 -7.71
C ALA A 402 -29.05 -18.71 -9.23
N VAL A 403 -28.41 -17.66 -9.75
CA VAL A 403 -28.19 -17.40 -11.17
C VAL A 403 -26.72 -17.05 -11.36
N SER A 404 -26.11 -17.55 -12.42
CA SER A 404 -24.74 -17.19 -12.82
C SER A 404 -24.71 -15.74 -13.29
N ILE A 405 -23.66 -15.00 -12.92
CA ILE A 405 -23.45 -13.63 -13.42
C ILE A 405 -23.06 -13.65 -14.91
N ILE A 406 -22.47 -14.76 -15.36
CA ILE A 406 -22.17 -15.05 -16.78
C ILE A 406 -23.32 -15.88 -17.39
N ALA A 407 -23.67 -15.62 -18.66
CA ALA A 407 -24.70 -16.40 -19.35
C ALA A 407 -24.28 -17.88 -19.50
N ARG A 408 -25.26 -18.80 -19.49
CA ARG A 408 -25.01 -20.27 -19.42
C ARG A 408 -24.13 -20.86 -20.53
N HIS A 409 -23.95 -20.16 -21.65
CA HIS A 409 -23.21 -20.64 -22.82
C HIS A 409 -21.88 -19.91 -23.03
N ASP A 410 -21.60 -18.88 -22.24
CA ASP A 410 -20.37 -18.13 -22.35
C ASP A 410 -19.24 -18.88 -21.64
N GLN A 411 -18.03 -18.71 -22.16
CA GLN A 411 -16.84 -19.23 -21.50
C GLN A 411 -16.59 -18.45 -20.22
N ILE A 412 -16.39 -19.16 -19.11
CA ILE A 412 -15.97 -18.55 -17.85
C ILE A 412 -14.47 -18.28 -17.96
N ILE A 413 -14.13 -17.02 -18.24
CA ILE A 413 -12.77 -16.53 -18.29
C ILE A 413 -12.45 -15.70 -17.04
N PRO A 414 -11.18 -15.61 -16.65
CA PRO A 414 -10.72 -14.64 -15.65
C PRO A 414 -11.24 -13.23 -15.98
N SER A 415 -11.91 -12.59 -15.04
CA SER A 415 -12.46 -11.23 -15.17
C SER A 415 -12.66 -10.63 -13.78
N SER A 416 -13.08 -9.37 -13.68
CA SER A 416 -13.47 -8.72 -12.42
C SER A 416 -14.96 -8.83 -12.11
N LEU A 417 -15.65 -9.75 -12.78
CA LEU A 417 -17.09 -9.89 -12.65
C LEU A 417 -17.46 -10.51 -11.29
N GLY A 418 -18.20 -9.75 -10.49
CA GLY A 418 -18.59 -10.17 -9.15
C GLY A 418 -17.65 -9.68 -8.04
N GLU A 419 -16.58 -8.95 -8.39
CA GLU A 419 -15.79 -8.14 -7.45
C GLU A 419 -16.62 -6.96 -6.92
N HIS A 420 -16.32 -6.49 -5.71
CA HIS A 420 -16.92 -5.27 -5.17
C HIS A 420 -16.40 -4.02 -5.87
N ASN A 421 -17.23 -2.97 -5.90
CA ASN A 421 -16.79 -1.63 -6.32
C ASN A 421 -16.16 -0.88 -5.16
N ALA A 422 -16.65 -1.12 -3.94
CA ALA A 422 -16.10 -0.55 -2.73
C ALA A 422 -16.36 -1.46 -1.54
N PHE A 423 -15.40 -1.52 -0.62
CA PHE A 423 -15.54 -2.16 0.67
C PHE A 423 -15.35 -1.11 1.76
N ARG A 424 -16.30 -1.06 2.69
CA ARG A 424 -16.35 -0.03 3.73
C ARG A 424 -16.34 -0.67 5.10
N MET A 425 -15.47 -0.18 5.97
CA MET A 425 -15.37 -0.63 7.35
C MET A 425 -15.73 0.52 8.29
N THR A 426 -16.77 0.33 9.08
CA THR A 426 -17.24 1.34 10.03
C THR A 426 -17.27 0.77 11.44
N LEU A 427 -16.90 1.60 12.40
CA LEU A 427 -16.94 1.29 13.80
C LEU A 427 -18.30 1.65 14.32
N ARG A 428 -18.92 0.69 15.01
CA ARG A 428 -20.10 0.94 15.81
C ARG A 428 -19.75 0.69 17.28
N PRO A 429 -19.93 1.71 18.14
CA PRO A 429 -19.88 1.49 19.57
C PRO A 429 -20.94 0.45 19.92
N ASP A 430 -20.48 -0.72 20.33
CA ASP A 430 -21.32 -1.76 20.87
C ASP A 430 -20.59 -2.36 22.06
N PHE A 431 -21.32 -2.63 23.15
CA PHE A 431 -20.76 -3.09 24.40
C PHE A 431 -20.93 -4.60 24.52
N VAL A 432 -19.83 -5.33 24.32
CA VAL A 432 -19.76 -6.77 24.64
C VAL A 432 -18.74 -6.92 25.76
N GLU A 433 -19.19 -7.31 26.96
CA GLU A 433 -18.32 -7.65 28.11
C GLU A 433 -17.30 -6.57 28.54
N GLY A 434 -17.61 -5.29 28.32
CA GLY A 434 -16.81 -4.17 28.83
C GLY A 434 -15.61 -3.76 27.96
N ILE A 435 -15.42 -4.37 26.78
CA ILE A 435 -14.42 -3.95 25.79
C ILE A 435 -15.14 -3.72 24.45
N GLN A 436 -14.91 -2.57 23.84
CA GLN A 436 -15.72 -2.05 22.73
C GLN A 436 -14.92 -1.94 21.44
N VAL A 437 -15.50 -2.44 20.34
CA VAL A 437 -15.98 -1.73 19.13
C VAL A 437 -16.33 -2.81 18.12
N LEU A 438 -17.61 -2.88 17.70
CA LEU A 438 -18.03 -3.81 16.65
C LEU A 438 -17.67 -3.24 15.28
N LEU A 439 -16.88 -4.00 14.53
CA LEU A 439 -16.55 -3.67 13.15
C LEU A 439 -17.73 -4.05 12.25
N ARG A 440 -18.43 -3.03 11.73
CA ARG A 440 -19.44 -3.20 10.69
C ARG A 440 -18.76 -3.08 9.34
N SER A 441 -18.83 -4.15 8.58
CA SER A 441 -18.31 -4.19 7.21
C SER A 441 -19.47 -4.16 6.21
N THR A 442 -19.33 -3.33 5.19
CA THR A 442 -20.34 -3.15 4.14
C THR A 442 -19.66 -3.30 2.78
N ILE A 443 -20.21 -4.17 1.94
CA ILE A 443 -19.77 -4.36 0.56
C ILE A 443 -20.71 -3.61 -0.37
N HIS A 444 -20.15 -2.84 -1.29
CA HIS A 444 -20.88 -2.18 -2.37
C HIS A 444 -20.55 -2.86 -3.70
N LEU A 445 -21.57 -3.33 -4.40
CA LEU A 445 -21.48 -3.97 -5.72
C LEU A 445 -22.49 -3.31 -6.65
N SER A 446 -22.06 -2.38 -7.50
CA SER A 446 -22.81 -1.63 -8.54
C SER A 446 -24.22 -1.14 -8.19
N THR A 447 -25.17 -2.05 -8.00
CA THR A 447 -26.57 -1.78 -7.70
C THR A 447 -27.00 -2.17 -6.29
N GLU A 448 -26.17 -2.92 -5.55
CA GLU A 448 -26.48 -3.45 -4.23
C GLU A 448 -25.43 -3.02 -3.21
N THR A 449 -25.90 -2.74 -2.00
CA THR A 449 -25.05 -2.50 -0.82
C THR A 449 -25.51 -3.44 0.27
N ARG A 450 -24.58 -4.15 0.89
CA ARG A 450 -24.92 -5.13 1.91
C ARG A 450 -23.94 -5.12 3.07
N ASP A 451 -24.48 -5.17 4.27
CA ASP A 451 -23.68 -5.45 5.45
C ASP A 451 -23.31 -6.92 5.49
N VAL A 452 -22.06 -7.20 5.85
CA VAL A 452 -21.51 -8.55 5.91
C VAL A 452 -20.91 -8.83 7.28
N ASN A 453 -20.95 -10.09 7.69
CA ASN A 453 -20.29 -10.52 8.92
C ASN A 453 -18.78 -10.68 8.67
N PHE A 454 -18.01 -9.67 9.08
CA PHE A 454 -16.55 -9.65 8.91
C PHE A 454 -15.84 -10.81 9.62
N LEU A 455 -16.38 -11.24 10.77
CA LEU A 455 -15.86 -12.39 11.50
C LEU A 455 -15.97 -13.68 10.67
N ASP A 456 -17.10 -13.91 9.99
CA ASP A 456 -17.28 -15.12 9.18
C ASP A 456 -16.32 -15.16 7.98
N MET A 457 -15.96 -14.00 7.43
CA MET A 457 -14.96 -13.91 6.36
C MET A 457 -13.56 -14.24 6.89
N HIS A 458 -13.18 -13.69 8.06
CA HIS A 458 -11.89 -14.01 8.69
C HIS A 458 -11.77 -15.47 9.12
N LEU A 459 -12.83 -16.05 9.66
CA LEU A 459 -12.86 -17.47 10.03
C LEU A 459 -12.89 -18.37 8.80
N GLY A 460 -13.47 -17.90 7.69
CA GLY A 460 -13.48 -18.59 6.41
C GLY A 460 -12.15 -18.52 5.67
N TYR A 461 -11.36 -17.45 5.85
CA TYR A 461 -10.12 -17.18 5.11
C TYR A 461 -9.01 -18.23 5.25
N PRO A 462 -8.73 -18.82 6.43
CA PRO A 462 -7.79 -19.94 6.54
C PRO A 462 -8.40 -21.29 6.10
N GLY A 463 -9.70 -21.31 5.78
CA GLY A 463 -10.45 -22.51 5.43
C GLY A 463 -10.32 -23.03 3.99
N PRO A 464 -9.90 -22.27 2.96
CA PRO A 464 -9.81 -22.81 1.62
C PRO A 464 -8.72 -23.88 1.51
N SER A 465 -9.02 -24.99 0.83
CA SER A 465 -7.98 -25.94 0.39
C SER A 465 -7.23 -25.35 -0.80
N ARG A 466 -5.95 -25.69 -1.00
CA ARG A 466 -5.19 -25.28 -2.19
C ARG A 466 -5.38 -26.29 -3.31
N SER A 467 -5.57 -25.82 -4.54
CA SER A 467 -5.56 -26.71 -5.71
C SER A 467 -4.15 -27.19 -6.03
N TYR A 468 -4.03 -28.42 -6.54
CA TYR A 468 -2.78 -28.98 -7.03
C TYR A 468 -2.41 -28.44 -8.41
N GLU A 469 -1.10 -28.32 -8.67
CA GLU A 469 -0.52 -27.93 -9.96
C GLU A 469 -1.08 -28.75 -11.14
N CYS A 470 -1.21 -28.12 -12.31
CA CYS A 470 -1.55 -28.81 -13.54
C CYS A 470 -0.69 -28.34 -14.72
N GLN A 471 -0.56 -29.16 -15.76
CA GLN A 471 0.24 -28.82 -16.95
C GLN A 471 -0.51 -27.96 -17.99
N HIS A 472 -1.74 -27.52 -17.69
CA HIS A 472 -2.54 -26.71 -18.60
C HIS A 472 -2.22 -25.22 -18.47
N SER A 473 -2.45 -24.47 -19.57
CA SER A 473 -2.34 -23.01 -19.55
C SER A 473 -3.38 -22.37 -18.62
N TYR A 474 -2.94 -21.41 -17.79
CA TYR A 474 -3.79 -20.64 -16.87
C TYR A 474 -4.92 -19.88 -17.56
N TRP A 475 -4.73 -19.54 -18.84
CA TRP A 475 -5.67 -18.76 -19.65
C TRP A 475 -6.80 -19.58 -20.27
N HIS A 476 -6.77 -20.91 -20.11
CA HIS A 476 -7.81 -21.76 -20.68
C HIS A 476 -9.11 -21.60 -19.88
N GLY A 477 -10.01 -20.73 -20.38
CA GLY A 477 -11.31 -20.52 -19.75
C GLY A 477 -12.13 -21.80 -19.71
N PHE A 478 -13.00 -21.91 -18.70
CA PHE A 478 -13.86 -23.08 -18.51
C PHE A 478 -15.12 -22.95 -19.37
N ARG A 479 -15.44 -23.98 -20.16
CA ARG A 479 -16.68 -24.04 -20.94
C ARG A 479 -17.63 -25.06 -20.30
N ALA A 480 -18.77 -24.58 -19.80
CA ALA A 480 -19.72 -25.42 -19.06
C ALA A 480 -20.31 -26.58 -19.87
N THR A 481 -20.23 -26.55 -21.22
CA THR A 481 -20.75 -27.62 -22.09
C THR A 481 -19.95 -28.91 -22.01
N ASP A 482 -18.71 -28.86 -21.53
CA ASP A 482 -17.76 -29.96 -21.69
C ASP A 482 -17.80 -30.92 -20.50
N SER A 483 -18.65 -30.65 -19.50
CA SER A 483 -18.72 -31.42 -18.25
C SER A 483 -20.16 -31.60 -17.76
N ASN A 484 -20.43 -32.70 -17.06
CA ASN A 484 -21.69 -32.90 -16.34
C ASN A 484 -21.80 -32.03 -15.07
N ILE A 485 -20.89 -31.05 -14.90
CA ILE A 485 -20.73 -30.25 -13.69
C ILE A 485 -21.53 -28.97 -13.86
N SER A 486 -22.46 -28.71 -12.95
CA SER A 486 -23.14 -27.41 -12.91
C SER A 486 -22.19 -26.38 -12.30
N VAL A 487 -21.74 -25.43 -13.10
CA VAL A 487 -20.87 -24.33 -12.66
C VAL A 487 -21.59 -22.99 -12.86
N ILE A 488 -21.49 -22.09 -11.88
CA ILE A 488 -21.99 -20.72 -11.99
C ILE A 488 -20.92 -19.72 -11.54
N ALA A 489 -20.82 -18.57 -12.22
CA ALA A 489 -20.05 -17.44 -11.72
C ALA A 489 -20.80 -16.78 -10.55
N THR A 490 -20.10 -16.48 -9.47
CA THR A 490 -20.64 -15.94 -8.20
C THR A 490 -20.09 -14.53 -7.91
N SER A 491 -20.65 -13.84 -6.91
CA SER A 491 -20.19 -12.51 -6.47
C SER A 491 -19.80 -12.52 -4.99
N VAL A 492 -19.02 -11.53 -4.54
CA VAL A 492 -18.67 -11.35 -3.12
C VAL A 492 -19.90 -11.25 -2.20
N LEU A 493 -21.04 -10.77 -2.74
CA LEU A 493 -22.33 -10.69 -2.04
C LEU A 493 -23.07 -12.03 -1.95
N SER A 494 -22.76 -12.95 -2.86
CA SER A 494 -23.38 -14.29 -2.93
C SER A 494 -22.35 -15.35 -3.32
N PRO A 495 -21.37 -15.65 -2.46
CA PRO A 495 -20.21 -16.48 -2.80
C PRO A 495 -20.57 -17.95 -3.00
N THR A 496 -21.62 -18.43 -2.32
CA THR A 496 -21.99 -19.85 -2.30
C THR A 496 -23.17 -20.10 -3.24
N PRO A 497 -23.12 -21.13 -4.10
CA PRO A 497 -24.26 -21.48 -4.96
C PRO A 497 -25.46 -21.97 -4.12
N LYS A 498 -26.68 -21.74 -4.60
CA LYS A 498 -27.91 -22.19 -3.93
C LYS A 498 -28.10 -23.70 -3.98
N ARG A 499 -27.73 -24.33 -5.10
CA ARG A 499 -27.88 -25.76 -5.33
C ARG A 499 -26.66 -26.52 -4.82
N LYS A 500 -26.86 -27.70 -4.22
CA LYS A 500 -25.78 -28.48 -3.58
C LYS A 500 -24.83 -29.12 -4.59
N ASP A 501 -25.33 -29.45 -5.77
CA ASP A 501 -24.66 -30.06 -6.91
C ASP A 501 -24.03 -29.02 -7.86
N THR A 502 -24.11 -27.74 -7.53
CA THR A 502 -23.49 -26.66 -8.30
C THR A 502 -22.22 -26.17 -7.62
N ILE A 503 -21.18 -25.92 -8.41
CA ILE A 503 -19.93 -25.26 -7.99
C ILE A 503 -20.03 -23.77 -8.33
N GLY A 504 -19.81 -22.93 -7.33
CA GLY A 504 -19.66 -21.49 -7.51
C GLY A 504 -18.20 -21.18 -7.83
N VAL A 505 -17.97 -20.39 -8.86
CA VAL A 505 -16.63 -19.92 -9.23
C VAL A 505 -16.60 -18.40 -9.06
N THR A 506 -15.52 -17.92 -8.47
CA THR A 506 -15.28 -16.48 -8.30
C THR A 506 -14.31 -16.02 -9.38
N LEU A 507 -14.57 -14.85 -9.95
CA LEU A 507 -13.75 -14.24 -10.98
C LEU A 507 -13.16 -12.97 -10.36
N THR A 508 -12.19 -13.17 -9.50
CA THR A 508 -11.56 -12.09 -8.73
C THR A 508 -10.27 -11.57 -9.35
N HIS A 509 -9.81 -12.13 -10.47
CA HIS A 509 -8.66 -11.66 -11.25
C HIS A 509 -7.52 -11.03 -10.41
N ARG A 510 -7.00 -11.78 -9.43
CA ARG A 510 -5.92 -11.37 -8.50
C ARG A 510 -6.24 -10.23 -7.52
N ASN A 511 -7.48 -9.76 -7.46
CA ASN A 511 -7.96 -8.84 -6.43
C ASN A 511 -8.02 -9.57 -5.08
N LYS A 512 -6.93 -9.44 -4.30
CA LYS A 512 -6.77 -10.07 -2.98
C LYS A 512 -7.90 -9.71 -2.02
N GLU A 513 -8.38 -8.47 -2.05
CA GLU A 513 -9.50 -8.04 -1.22
C GLU A 513 -10.77 -8.78 -1.60
N ALA A 514 -11.08 -8.88 -2.90
CA ALA A 514 -12.23 -9.65 -3.35
C ALA A 514 -12.10 -11.14 -2.97
N GLN A 515 -10.92 -11.75 -3.18
CA GLN A 515 -10.63 -13.14 -2.78
C GLN A 515 -10.90 -13.39 -1.29
N PHE A 516 -10.41 -12.48 -0.42
CA PHE A 516 -10.71 -12.51 1.00
C PHE A 516 -12.21 -12.38 1.26
N LEU A 517 -12.88 -11.42 0.61
CA LEU A 517 -14.31 -11.20 0.77
C LEU A 517 -15.15 -12.40 0.30
N TYR A 518 -14.67 -13.31 -0.56
CA TYR A 518 -15.40 -14.53 -0.91
C TYR A 518 -15.39 -15.60 0.17
N CYS A 519 -14.47 -15.53 1.13
CA CYS A 519 -14.33 -16.53 2.18
C CYS A 519 -15.56 -16.55 3.10
N ASP A 520 -16.10 -17.73 3.39
CA ASP A 520 -17.28 -17.93 4.24
C ASP A 520 -17.01 -19.11 5.18
N ALA A 521 -17.05 -18.86 6.50
CA ALA A 521 -16.88 -19.91 7.50
C ALA A 521 -17.87 -21.09 7.34
N GLY A 522 -19.03 -20.87 6.70
CA GLY A 522 -20.03 -21.90 6.46
C GLY A 522 -19.88 -22.69 5.16
N ALA A 523 -18.95 -22.32 4.28
CA ALA A 523 -18.80 -22.95 2.97
C ALA A 523 -17.33 -23.28 2.68
N PRO A 524 -16.96 -24.57 2.62
CA PRO A 524 -15.64 -24.98 2.16
C PRO A 524 -15.35 -24.41 0.78
N ALA A 525 -14.14 -23.91 0.60
CA ALA A 525 -13.67 -23.32 -0.65
C ALA A 525 -12.36 -24.00 -1.11
N LEU A 526 -12.09 -23.93 -2.41
CA LEU A 526 -10.82 -24.33 -3.01
C LEU A 526 -10.20 -23.07 -3.62
N TYR A 527 -9.01 -22.70 -3.20
CA TYR A 527 -8.25 -21.61 -3.81
C TYR A 527 -7.50 -22.15 -5.02
N GLN A 528 -7.75 -21.58 -6.19
CA GLN A 528 -7.05 -21.91 -7.43
C GLN A 528 -5.60 -21.39 -7.33
N CYS A 529 -4.64 -22.23 -6.93
CA CYS A 529 -3.21 -21.91 -6.96
C CYS A 529 -2.67 -22.05 -8.39
N ASP A 530 -1.72 -22.98 -8.58
CA ASP A 530 -0.93 -23.15 -9.78
C ASP A 530 -1.58 -24.11 -10.78
N CYS A 531 -2.90 -24.00 -10.95
CA CYS A 531 -3.64 -24.76 -11.95
C CYS A 531 -4.61 -23.91 -12.76
N CYS A 532 -5.03 -24.44 -13.91
CA CYS A 532 -6.08 -23.82 -14.71
C CYS A 532 -7.44 -23.93 -14.00
N LEU A 533 -8.38 -23.07 -14.39
CA LEU A 533 -9.70 -23.01 -13.76
C LEU A 533 -10.48 -24.33 -13.90
N THR A 534 -10.37 -25.01 -15.05
CA THR A 534 -11.00 -26.31 -15.28
C THR A 534 -10.52 -27.36 -14.28
N CYS A 535 -9.21 -27.48 -14.07
CA CYS A 535 -8.66 -28.44 -13.10
C CYS A 535 -9.06 -28.09 -11.67
N ALA A 536 -9.11 -26.79 -11.31
CA ALA A 536 -9.60 -26.39 -9.99
C ALA A 536 -11.07 -26.79 -9.76
N ILE A 537 -11.93 -26.64 -10.78
CA ILE A 537 -13.34 -27.05 -10.70
C ILE A 537 -13.47 -28.58 -10.54
N GLU A 538 -12.69 -29.35 -11.30
CA GLU A 538 -12.68 -30.82 -11.18
C GLU A 538 -12.18 -31.29 -9.81
N GLN A 539 -11.10 -30.68 -9.30
CA GLN A 539 -10.59 -30.96 -7.96
C GLN A 539 -11.63 -30.63 -6.89
N ALA A 540 -12.27 -29.45 -6.99
CA ALA A 540 -13.33 -29.05 -6.06
C ALA A 540 -14.51 -30.04 -6.10
N GLN A 541 -14.90 -30.52 -7.29
CA GLN A 541 -15.95 -31.53 -7.40
C GLN A 541 -15.57 -32.84 -6.70
N ASN A 542 -14.35 -33.32 -6.92
CA ASN A 542 -13.84 -34.57 -6.33
C ASN A 542 -13.75 -34.49 -4.80
N GLU A 543 -13.44 -33.31 -4.26
CA GLU A 543 -13.35 -33.05 -2.82
C GLU A 543 -14.71 -32.67 -2.19
N GLY A 544 -15.78 -32.55 -2.98
CA GLY A 544 -17.09 -32.09 -2.50
C GLY A 544 -17.11 -30.62 -2.07
N ILE A 545 -16.16 -29.82 -2.56
CA ILE A 545 -16.05 -28.38 -2.34
C ILE A 545 -16.98 -27.63 -3.30
N ARG A 546 -17.67 -26.61 -2.79
CA ARG A 546 -18.75 -25.92 -3.52
C ARG A 546 -18.38 -24.55 -4.04
N VAL A 547 -17.22 -24.02 -3.65
CA VAL A 547 -16.74 -22.69 -4.03
C VAL A 547 -15.30 -22.80 -4.50
N VAL A 548 -15.00 -22.25 -5.67
CA VAL A 548 -13.63 -22.10 -6.20
C VAL A 548 -13.28 -20.62 -6.21
N ILE A 549 -12.25 -20.24 -5.45
CA ILE A 549 -11.71 -18.88 -5.42
C ILE A 549 -10.67 -18.74 -6.53
N GLY A 550 -10.94 -17.93 -7.54
CA GLY A 550 -10.12 -17.83 -8.74
C GLY A 550 -8.90 -16.92 -8.55
N ASN A 551 -7.72 -17.42 -8.88
CA ASN A 551 -6.46 -16.64 -8.82
C ASN A 551 -5.83 -16.37 -10.19
N SER A 552 -6.38 -16.96 -11.26
CA SER A 552 -5.88 -16.90 -12.64
C SER A 552 -4.87 -15.77 -12.91
N THR A 553 -3.61 -16.20 -12.96
CA THR A 553 -2.42 -15.42 -13.29
C THR A 553 -2.42 -15.05 -14.77
#